data_AF-A0AB39ZA92-F1
#
_entry.id   AF-A0AB39ZA92-F1
#
_cell.length_a   1.000
_cell.length_b   1.000
_cell.length_c   1.000
_cell.angle_alpha   90.00
_cell.angle_beta   90.00
_cell.angle_gamma   90.00
#
_symmetry.space_group_name_H-M   'P 1'
#
loop_
_entity.id
_entity.type
_entity.pdbx_description
1 polymer ?
#
loop_
_entity_poly.entity_id
_entity_poly.type
_entity_poly.pdbx_seq_one_letter_code
_entity_poly.pdbx_strand_id
1 'polypeptide(L)'
;MVNDSGLSTVDDLEQKLNSAKQSLLILNENIRRIAGRVPKDSQQRSEKFKYTHDAKKNDHNGDRPFPRNGPGGVFKDKRRMYESKNPIPRFPIEENEGRPPRINSRVIREMPTKKEVVEAQGTDSESRARNRRMFGSLLGTLQKFCQEESRLKSKEDKKAEIDRKVEKQELQERALLRKQRETLFLDRKKKQFEIRRLEYKMARMKDFKAWEATMSHAKNHIRTKTKPHIFFRPKQHSARTEKLLSKSRSEADVFIECRREELEVELKNLENMNFAKMEDDNVMDESFYEEPDDDHLDK
;
A
#
# COMPACT_ATOMS: atom_id res chain seq x y z
N MET A 1 -47.27 -22.14 30.43
CA MET A 1 -45.82 -22.05 30.72
C MET A 1 -45.19 -21.50 29.46
N VAL A 2 -44.73 -20.25 29.50
CA VAL A 2 -44.09 -19.62 28.36
C VAL A 2 -42.67 -20.18 28.39
N ASN A 3 -42.37 -21.11 27.48
CA ASN A 3 -41.00 -21.57 27.30
C ASN A 3 -40.22 -20.36 26.78
N ASP A 4 -39.49 -19.72 27.69
CA ASP A 4 -38.46 -18.73 27.36
C ASP A 4 -37.28 -19.51 26.76
N SER A 5 -37.50 -20.01 25.53
CA SER A 5 -36.43 -20.49 24.68
C SER A 5 -35.48 -19.31 24.52
N GLY A 6 -34.22 -19.45 24.95
CA GLY A 6 -33.18 -18.39 24.98
C GLY A 6 -32.79 -17.80 23.60
N LEU A 7 -33.71 -17.80 22.65
CA LEU A 7 -33.68 -17.13 21.37
C LEU A 7 -33.95 -15.65 21.60
N SER A 8 -33.00 -14.80 21.20
CA SER A 8 -33.22 -13.35 21.12
C SER A 8 -34.52 -13.06 20.38
N THR A 9 -35.29 -12.13 20.92
CA THR A 9 -36.51 -11.65 20.28
C THR A 9 -36.17 -10.97 18.95
N VAL A 10 -37.18 -10.81 18.08
CA VAL A 10 -37.01 -10.10 16.80
C VAL A 10 -36.50 -8.67 17.05
N ASP A 11 -36.98 -8.02 18.10
CA ASP A 11 -36.60 -6.66 18.48
C ASP A 11 -35.13 -6.61 18.96
N ASP A 12 -34.68 -7.61 19.74
CA ASP A 12 -33.27 -7.72 20.14
C ASP A 12 -32.35 -7.90 18.93
N LEU A 13 -32.77 -8.71 17.94
CA LEU A 13 -32.02 -8.92 16.70
C LEU A 13 -31.96 -7.64 15.87
N GLU A 14 -33.03 -6.86 15.84
CA GLU A 14 -33.08 -5.57 15.17
C GLU A 14 -32.14 -4.54 15.83
N GLN A 15 -32.13 -4.47 17.16
CA GLN A 15 -31.19 -3.62 17.90
C GLN A 15 -29.74 -4.03 17.64
N LYS A 16 -29.42 -5.33 17.70
CA LYS A 16 -28.09 -5.87 17.38
C LYS A 16 -27.68 -5.56 15.94
N LEU A 17 -28.60 -5.72 14.99
CA LEU A 17 -28.37 -5.42 13.57
C LEU A 17 -28.07 -3.93 13.36
N ASN A 18 -28.84 -3.05 13.98
CA ASN A 18 -28.65 -1.61 13.90
C ASN A 18 -27.30 -1.17 14.52
N SER A 19 -26.96 -1.72 15.68
CA SER A 19 -25.66 -1.50 16.31
C SER A 19 -24.49 -1.98 15.44
N ALA A 20 -24.60 -3.17 14.85
CA ALA A 20 -23.59 -3.70 13.92
C ALA A 20 -23.44 -2.83 12.66
N LYS A 21 -24.55 -2.32 12.11
CA LYS A 21 -24.56 -1.37 10.98
C LYS A 21 -23.88 -0.05 11.33
N GLN A 22 -24.17 0.51 12.50
CA GLN A 22 -23.51 1.74 12.98
C GLN A 22 -22.01 1.54 13.20
N SER A 23 -21.61 0.40 13.80
CA SER A 23 -20.20 0.05 13.97
C SER A 23 -19.47 -0.08 12.62
N LEU A 24 -20.11 -0.67 11.61
CA LEU A 24 -19.56 -0.75 10.26
C LEU A 24 -19.38 0.63 9.61
N LEU A 25 -20.27 1.58 9.86
CA LEU A 25 -20.12 2.96 9.37
C LEU A 25 -18.85 3.62 9.94
N ILE A 26 -18.65 3.53 11.25
CA ILE A 26 -17.46 4.05 11.93
C ILE A 26 -16.20 3.38 11.39
N LEU A 27 -16.23 2.06 11.17
CA LEU A 27 -15.12 1.32 10.60
C LEU A 27 -14.79 1.77 9.17
N ASN A 28 -15.81 2.02 8.34
CA ASN A 28 -15.62 2.55 6.99
C ASN A 28 -15.02 3.97 7.00
N GLU A 29 -15.39 4.81 7.97
CA GLU A 29 -14.75 6.12 8.16
C GLU A 29 -13.28 5.97 8.54
N ASN A 30 -12.95 5.04 9.44
CA ASN A 30 -11.55 4.76 9.83
C ASN A 30 -10.73 4.25 8.63
N ILE A 31 -11.27 3.34 7.84
CA ILE A 31 -10.65 2.88 6.60
C ILE A 31 -10.42 4.05 5.65
N ARG A 32 -11.40 4.94 5.49
CA ARG A 32 -11.28 6.12 4.61
C ARG A 32 -10.17 7.07 5.06
N ARG A 33 -10.03 7.29 6.38
CA ARG A 33 -8.97 8.12 6.97
C ARG A 33 -7.58 7.53 6.73
N ILE A 34 -7.42 6.22 6.88
CA ILE A 34 -6.12 5.54 6.78
C ILE A 34 -5.74 5.24 5.32
N ALA A 35 -6.70 4.89 4.47
CA ALA A 35 -6.46 4.56 3.06
C ALA A 35 -6.37 5.80 2.13
N GLY A 36 -6.41 7.02 2.67
CA GLY A 36 -6.13 8.25 1.93
C GLY A 36 -7.15 8.64 0.84
N ARG A 37 -8.24 7.87 0.64
CA ARG A 37 -9.34 8.23 -0.26
C ARG A 37 -10.29 9.22 0.42
N VAL A 38 -9.79 10.41 0.69
CA VAL A 38 -10.62 11.57 1.03
C VAL A 38 -11.39 11.95 -0.25
N PRO A 39 -12.74 12.01 -0.24
CA PRO A 39 -13.49 12.58 -1.35
C PRO A 39 -12.94 13.97 -1.65
N LYS A 40 -12.75 14.28 -2.93
CA LYS A 40 -12.10 15.49 -3.44
C LYS A 40 -12.65 16.80 -2.84
N ASP A 41 -13.87 16.74 -2.31
CA ASP A 41 -14.58 17.86 -1.67
C ASP A 41 -13.99 18.26 -0.29
N SER A 42 -13.17 17.40 0.34
CA SER A 42 -12.59 17.66 1.67
C SER A 42 -11.15 18.22 1.64
N GLN A 43 -10.47 18.19 0.50
CA GLN A 43 -9.08 18.64 0.37
C GLN A 43 -8.93 20.18 0.26
N GLN A 44 -10.01 20.93 0.02
CA GLN A 44 -9.93 22.39 -0.06
C GLN A 44 -9.60 23.07 1.28
N ARG A 45 -9.62 22.35 2.40
CA ARG A 45 -9.40 22.93 3.73
C ARG A 45 -7.98 22.78 4.27
N SER A 46 -7.16 21.86 3.75
CA SER A 46 -5.82 21.57 4.29
C SER A 46 -4.66 22.25 3.55
N GLU A 47 -4.88 22.80 2.34
CA GLU A 47 -3.83 23.47 1.55
C GLU A 47 -3.41 24.86 2.11
N LYS A 48 -4.03 25.36 3.18
CA LYS A 48 -3.70 26.69 3.74
C LYS A 48 -2.61 26.69 4.82
N PHE A 49 -2.04 25.54 5.18
CA PHE A 49 -0.97 25.47 6.19
C PHE A 49 0.22 24.64 5.71
N LYS A 50 0.90 25.11 4.66
CA LYS A 50 2.32 24.83 4.46
C LYS A 50 3.06 26.16 4.47
N TYR A 51 3.41 26.60 5.68
CA TYR A 51 4.35 27.70 5.88
C TYR A 51 5.75 27.18 5.53
N THR A 52 6.38 27.86 4.58
CA THR A 52 7.76 27.69 4.16
C THR A 52 8.71 28.01 5.31
N HIS A 53 9.53 27.05 5.73
CA HIS A 53 10.75 27.32 6.49
C HIS A 53 11.94 26.94 5.61
N ASP A 54 13.01 27.73 5.72
CA ASP A 54 14.33 27.56 5.09
C ASP A 54 14.58 28.19 3.71
N ALA A 55 14.70 29.52 3.72
CA ALA A 55 15.71 30.22 2.92
C ALA A 55 16.21 31.47 3.66
N LYS A 56 17.28 31.33 4.46
CA LYS A 56 18.15 32.44 4.86
C LYS A 56 19.57 32.10 4.44
N LYS A 57 20.00 32.65 3.30
CA LYS A 57 21.43 32.87 3.02
C LYS A 57 21.66 34.38 2.94
N ASN A 58 22.68 34.80 3.68
CA ASN A 58 23.26 36.13 3.75
C ASN A 58 23.56 36.70 2.36
N ASP A 59 23.03 37.89 2.08
CA ASP A 59 23.59 38.81 1.09
C ASP A 59 24.29 39.95 1.83
N HIS A 60 25.58 40.14 1.54
CA HIS A 60 26.28 41.40 1.75
C HIS A 60 27.30 41.63 0.64
N ASN A 61 27.20 42.86 0.09
CA ASN A 61 28.14 43.65 -0.70
C ASN A 61 28.18 43.50 -2.23
N GLY A 62 27.89 44.63 -2.89
CA GLY A 62 28.62 45.05 -4.09
C GLY A 62 27.82 45.86 -5.10
N ASP A 63 27.71 47.17 -4.89
CA ASP A 63 27.19 48.18 -5.80
C ASP A 63 27.67 48.10 -7.26
N ARG A 64 26.75 48.24 -8.23
CA ARG A 64 26.90 49.09 -9.45
C ARG A 64 25.54 49.50 -10.03
N PRO A 65 25.33 50.79 -10.39
CA PRO A 65 24.04 51.23 -10.94
C PRO A 65 24.08 51.53 -12.47
N PHE A 66 23.05 51.03 -13.17
CA PHE A 66 22.42 51.47 -14.44
C PHE A 66 23.15 51.32 -15.81
N PRO A 67 22.42 51.35 -16.98
CA PRO A 67 20.96 51.29 -17.19
C PRO A 67 20.46 50.27 -18.25
N ARG A 68 19.14 50.09 -18.15
CA ARG A 68 18.10 49.60 -19.09
C ARG A 68 18.30 49.99 -20.58
N ASN A 69 18.02 49.04 -21.50
CA ASN A 69 17.30 49.14 -22.79
C ASN A 69 17.52 47.83 -23.60
N GLY A 70 16.54 46.93 -23.77
CA GLY A 70 15.54 46.95 -24.85
C GLY A 70 15.18 45.49 -25.26
N PRO A 71 14.03 45.24 -25.93
CA PRO A 71 13.39 43.92 -26.02
C PRO A 71 13.70 43.18 -27.33
N GLY A 72 13.75 41.84 -27.28
CA GLY A 72 13.66 40.97 -28.46
C GLY A 72 14.89 40.08 -28.69
N GLY A 73 14.71 38.77 -28.51
CA GLY A 73 15.78 37.80 -28.79
C GLY A 73 15.33 36.37 -28.51
N VAL A 74 14.52 35.83 -29.41
CA VAL A 74 14.06 34.43 -29.38
C VAL A 74 15.22 33.53 -29.83
N PHE A 75 15.91 32.89 -28.90
CA PHE A 75 16.90 31.85 -29.23
C PHE A 75 16.31 30.46 -28.93
N LYS A 76 15.91 29.78 -30.01
CA LYS A 76 15.55 28.37 -30.02
C LYS A 76 16.85 27.54 -30.02
N ASP A 77 17.15 26.88 -28.91
CA ASP A 77 18.21 25.87 -28.88
C ASP A 77 17.75 24.61 -29.61
N LYS A 78 18.36 24.39 -30.77
CA LYS A 78 18.23 23.17 -31.56
C LYS A 78 19.15 22.11 -30.95
N ARG A 79 18.54 20.99 -30.58
CA ARG A 79 19.17 19.69 -30.29
C ARG A 79 20.35 19.42 -31.23
N ARG A 80 21.58 19.37 -30.70
CA ARG A 80 22.76 18.85 -31.39
C ARG A 80 22.71 17.32 -31.40
N MET A 81 22.52 16.75 -32.58
CA MET A 81 22.82 15.35 -32.88
C MET A 81 24.33 15.19 -33.02
N TYR A 82 24.88 14.23 -32.30
CA TYR A 82 26.28 13.82 -32.35
C TYR A 82 26.46 12.87 -33.54
N GLU A 83 27.17 13.31 -34.59
CA GLU A 83 27.59 12.43 -35.68
C GLU A 83 29.12 12.40 -35.73
N SER A 84 29.69 11.25 -35.32
CA SER A 84 31.11 10.92 -35.41
C SER A 84 31.58 10.87 -36.86
N LYS A 85 32.54 11.73 -37.24
CA LYS A 85 33.31 11.57 -38.48
C LYS A 85 34.80 11.80 -38.18
N ASN A 86 35.55 10.70 -38.09
CA ASN A 86 37.01 10.67 -38.20
C ASN A 86 37.39 10.81 -39.68
N PRO A 87 38.24 11.76 -40.09
CA PRO A 87 38.84 11.75 -41.42
C PRO A 87 40.24 11.14 -41.37
N ILE A 88 40.43 10.00 -42.04
CA ILE A 88 41.74 9.46 -42.42
C ILE A 88 42.18 10.17 -43.71
N PRO A 89 43.34 10.84 -43.79
CA PRO A 89 43.88 11.29 -45.07
C PRO A 89 44.66 10.15 -45.74
N ARG A 90 44.24 9.76 -46.95
CA ARG A 90 45.03 8.89 -47.85
C ARG A 90 45.97 9.79 -48.65
N PHE A 91 47.28 9.56 -48.54
CA PHE A 91 48.29 10.20 -49.39
C PHE A 91 48.33 9.51 -50.78
N PRO A 92 48.50 10.26 -51.89
CA PRO A 92 48.75 9.68 -53.20
C PRO A 92 50.19 9.15 -53.33
N ILE A 93 50.31 7.97 -53.92
CA ILE A 93 51.53 7.33 -54.38
C ILE A 93 51.94 7.98 -55.71
N GLU A 94 53.19 8.45 -55.80
CA GLU A 94 53.88 8.64 -57.08
C GLU A 94 55.11 7.75 -57.15
N GLU A 95 55.25 7.05 -58.27
CA GLU A 95 56.36 6.20 -58.65
C GLU A 95 57.67 7.01 -58.77
N ASN A 96 58.75 6.48 -58.19
CA ASN A 96 60.10 6.97 -58.44
C ASN A 96 61.03 5.76 -58.55
N GLU A 97 61.27 5.33 -59.78
CA GLU A 97 62.28 4.32 -60.11
C GLU A 97 63.69 4.82 -59.75
N GLY A 98 64.49 3.96 -59.11
CA GLY A 98 65.95 4.08 -59.11
C GLY A 98 66.64 4.71 -57.90
N ARG A 99 65.98 4.97 -56.76
CA ARG A 99 66.69 5.34 -55.52
C ARG A 99 66.96 4.12 -54.62
N PRO A 100 68.20 3.90 -54.13
CA PRO A 100 68.45 2.91 -53.09
C PRO A 100 67.64 3.27 -51.83
N PRO A 101 67.21 2.29 -51.02
CA PRO A 101 66.32 2.52 -49.89
C PRO A 101 66.94 3.55 -48.93
N ARG A 102 66.29 4.72 -48.79
CA ARG A 102 66.64 5.68 -47.73
C ARG A 102 66.23 5.06 -46.40
N ILE A 103 67.20 4.52 -45.68
CA ILE A 103 67.04 4.12 -44.29
C ILE A 103 66.84 5.41 -43.49
N ASN A 104 65.61 5.65 -43.05
CA ASN A 104 65.30 6.73 -42.12
C ASN A 104 65.84 6.30 -40.75
N SER A 105 67.10 6.62 -40.43
CA SER A 105 67.67 6.31 -39.13
C SER A 105 66.89 7.04 -38.04
N ARG A 106 65.99 6.34 -37.34
CA ARG A 106 65.37 6.85 -36.12
C ARG A 106 66.41 6.75 -35.03
N VAL A 107 67.13 7.85 -34.78
CA VAL A 107 68.01 7.96 -33.60
C VAL A 107 67.10 7.95 -32.37
N ILE A 108 66.95 6.79 -31.75
CA ILE A 108 66.38 6.68 -30.41
C ILE A 108 67.46 7.26 -29.49
N ARG A 109 67.30 8.51 -29.06
CA ARG A 109 68.06 8.99 -27.89
C ARG A 109 67.57 8.16 -26.73
N GLU A 110 68.44 7.33 -26.18
CA GLU A 110 68.18 6.62 -24.93
C GLU A 110 67.77 7.66 -23.89
N MET A 111 66.55 7.54 -23.38
CA MET A 111 66.06 8.43 -22.33
C MET A 111 66.99 8.22 -21.11
N PRO A 112 67.59 9.28 -20.55
CA PRO A 112 68.53 9.13 -19.45
C PRO A 112 67.86 8.36 -18.31
N THR A 113 68.64 7.49 -17.68
CA THR A 113 68.10 6.63 -16.62
C THR A 113 67.63 7.52 -15.46
N LYS A 114 66.58 7.14 -14.71
CA LYS A 114 66.09 7.93 -13.55
C LYS A 114 67.21 8.40 -12.61
N LYS A 115 68.28 7.59 -12.45
CA LYS A 115 69.46 7.92 -11.66
C LYS A 115 70.28 9.06 -12.27
N GLU A 116 70.50 9.01 -13.58
CA GLU A 116 71.25 9.99 -14.36
C GLU A 116 70.56 11.37 -14.39
N VAL A 117 69.22 11.40 -14.47
CA VAL A 117 68.44 12.65 -14.38
C VAL A 117 68.54 13.28 -12.98
N VAL A 118 68.53 12.45 -11.93
CA VAL A 118 68.63 12.92 -10.53
C VAL A 118 70.04 13.43 -10.23
N GLU A 119 71.07 12.75 -10.74
CA GLU A 119 72.47 13.17 -10.61
C GLU A 119 72.73 14.49 -11.35
N ALA A 120 72.17 14.68 -12.55
CA ALA A 120 72.28 15.92 -13.33
C ALA A 120 71.57 17.12 -12.68
N GLN A 121 70.48 16.90 -11.95
CA GLN A 121 69.75 17.94 -11.21
C GLN A 121 70.39 18.26 -9.84
N GLY A 122 71.36 17.47 -9.40
CA GLY A 122 72.02 17.63 -8.11
C GLY A 122 73.09 18.72 -8.08
N THR A 123 73.52 19.28 -9.20
CA THR A 123 74.69 20.18 -9.24
C THR A 123 74.37 21.64 -8.92
N ASP A 124 73.15 22.10 -9.20
CA ASP A 124 72.71 23.48 -8.96
C ASP A 124 72.03 23.64 -7.59
N SER A 125 72.60 24.51 -6.75
CA SER A 125 72.11 24.75 -5.38
C SER A 125 70.73 25.43 -5.34
N GLU A 126 70.39 26.24 -6.36
CA GLU A 126 69.11 26.94 -6.44
C GLU A 126 67.99 25.98 -6.84
N SER A 127 68.20 25.14 -7.87
CA SER A 127 67.27 24.07 -8.24
C SER A 127 67.07 23.06 -7.11
N ARG A 128 68.11 22.73 -6.33
CA ARG A 128 67.97 21.87 -5.14
C ARG A 128 67.12 22.51 -4.05
N ALA A 129 67.31 23.81 -3.78
CA ALA A 129 66.49 24.55 -2.83
C ALA A 129 65.02 24.66 -3.29
N ARG A 130 64.80 24.90 -4.59
CA ARG A 130 63.48 24.91 -5.22
C ARG A 130 62.82 23.53 -5.16
N ASN A 131 63.51 22.46 -5.55
CA ASN A 131 63.00 21.09 -5.50
C ASN A 131 62.66 20.68 -4.06
N ARG A 132 63.48 21.06 -3.07
CA ARG A 132 63.16 20.87 -1.65
C ARG A 132 61.89 21.60 -1.23
N ARG A 133 61.70 22.85 -1.65
CA ARG A 133 60.45 23.61 -1.40
C ARG A 133 59.25 22.97 -2.10
N MET A 134 59.41 22.54 -3.35
CA MET A 134 58.36 21.89 -4.14
C MET A 134 57.94 20.54 -3.53
N PHE A 135 58.90 19.69 -3.16
CA PHE A 135 58.63 18.43 -2.46
C PHE A 135 58.02 18.65 -1.08
N GLY A 136 58.48 19.65 -0.32
CA GLY A 136 57.89 20.01 0.97
C GLY A 136 56.44 20.49 0.84
N SER A 137 56.15 21.31 -0.17
CA SER A 137 54.78 21.74 -0.48
C SER A 137 53.90 20.55 -0.87
N LEU A 138 54.39 19.66 -1.73
CA LEU A 138 53.65 18.48 -2.19
C LEU A 138 53.38 17.50 -1.04
N LEU A 139 54.39 17.21 -0.22
CA LEU A 139 54.25 16.34 0.95
C LEU A 139 53.29 16.94 1.97
N GLY A 140 53.36 18.25 2.21
CA GLY A 140 52.41 18.98 3.05
C GLY A 140 50.97 18.90 2.53
N THR A 141 50.75 19.06 1.21
CA THR A 141 49.42 18.89 0.62
C THR A 141 48.91 17.46 0.71
N LEU A 142 49.77 16.45 0.52
CA LEU A 142 49.39 15.05 0.63
C LEU A 142 48.99 14.70 2.07
N GLN A 143 49.77 15.15 3.05
CA GLN A 143 49.43 14.98 4.47
C GLN A 143 48.09 15.67 4.81
N LYS A 144 47.84 16.85 4.25
CA LYS A 144 46.55 17.56 4.39
C LYS A 144 45.40 16.79 3.75
N PHE A 145 45.58 16.22 2.55
CA PHE A 145 44.56 15.38 1.90
C PHE A 145 44.24 14.14 2.72
N CYS A 146 45.25 13.45 3.28
CA CYS A 146 45.00 12.29 4.14
C CYS A 146 44.20 12.67 5.40
N GLN A 147 44.53 13.80 6.05
CA GLN A 147 43.79 14.29 7.22
C GLN A 147 42.36 14.74 6.85
N GLU A 148 42.19 15.40 5.71
CA GLU A 148 40.88 15.81 5.21
C GLU A 148 40.02 14.61 4.84
N GLU A 149 40.58 13.59 4.18
CA GLU A 149 39.91 12.34 3.87
C GLU A 149 39.44 11.62 5.13
N SER A 150 40.30 11.48 6.16
CA SER A 150 39.89 10.87 7.44
C SER A 150 38.76 11.65 8.13
N ARG A 151 38.79 12.99 8.07
CA ARG A 151 37.73 13.84 8.64
C ARG A 151 36.44 13.78 7.84
N LEU A 152 36.52 13.67 6.51
CA LEU A 152 35.37 13.56 5.62
C LEU A 152 34.71 12.18 5.75
N LYS A 153 35.50 11.09 5.81
CA LYS A 153 35.01 9.73 6.08
C LYS A 153 34.15 9.68 7.34
N SER A 154 34.62 10.24 8.46
CA SER A 154 33.82 10.26 9.69
C SER A 154 32.49 11.04 9.58
N LYS A 155 32.40 12.07 8.72
CA LYS A 155 31.14 12.79 8.47
C LYS A 155 30.22 12.01 7.54
N GLU A 156 30.79 11.38 6.53
CA GLU A 156 30.08 10.53 5.57
C GLU A 156 29.52 9.29 6.28
N ASP A 157 30.30 8.61 7.11
CA ASP A 157 29.87 7.47 7.92
C ASP A 157 28.72 7.86 8.87
N LYS A 158 28.80 9.04 9.50
CA LYS A 158 27.71 9.56 10.36
C LYS A 158 26.45 9.86 9.55
N LYS A 159 26.61 10.44 8.35
CA LYS A 159 25.48 10.72 7.46
C LYS A 159 24.83 9.41 6.99
N ALA A 160 25.63 8.45 6.55
CA ALA A 160 25.16 7.12 6.14
C ALA A 160 24.46 6.39 7.29
N GLU A 161 24.95 6.49 8.53
CA GLU A 161 24.27 5.92 9.69
C GLU A 161 22.93 6.60 9.98
N ILE A 162 22.85 7.93 9.84
CA ILE A 162 21.60 8.67 9.97
C ILE A 162 20.62 8.27 8.86
N ASP A 163 21.06 8.26 7.60
CA ASP A 163 20.25 7.91 6.43
C ASP A 163 19.70 6.48 6.58
N ARG A 164 20.56 5.51 6.96
CA ARG A 164 20.14 4.12 7.26
C ARG A 164 19.12 4.04 8.39
N LYS A 165 19.26 4.88 9.41
CA LYS A 165 18.32 4.90 10.53
C LYS A 165 16.96 5.47 10.11
N VAL A 166 16.95 6.53 9.30
CA VAL A 166 15.74 7.13 8.74
C VAL A 166 15.02 6.12 7.84
N GLU A 167 15.73 5.50 6.90
CA GLU A 167 15.18 4.48 6.00
C GLU A 167 14.57 3.31 6.79
N LYS A 168 15.27 2.81 7.82
CA LYS A 168 14.75 1.75 8.68
C LYS A 168 13.47 2.18 9.42
N GLN A 169 13.39 3.43 9.85
CA GLN A 169 12.18 3.97 10.50
C GLN A 169 11.02 4.07 9.50
N GLU A 170 11.26 4.60 8.31
CA GLU A 170 10.25 4.72 7.25
C GLU A 170 9.71 3.34 6.84
N LEU A 171 10.58 2.33 6.69
CA LEU A 171 10.18 0.97 6.38
C LEU A 171 9.30 0.36 7.48
N GLN A 172 9.64 0.60 8.75
CA GLN A 172 8.84 0.14 9.89
C GLN A 172 7.47 0.82 9.94
N GLU A 173 7.40 2.13 9.70
CA GLU A 173 6.15 2.88 9.63
C GLU A 173 5.28 2.41 8.47
N ARG A 174 5.85 2.21 7.28
CA ARG A 174 5.13 1.67 6.11
C ARG A 174 4.57 0.27 6.39
N ALA A 175 5.37 -0.62 6.99
CA ALA A 175 4.92 -1.96 7.36
C ALA A 175 3.78 -1.93 8.40
N LEU A 176 3.87 -1.03 9.39
CA LEU A 176 2.83 -0.87 10.40
C LEU A 176 1.52 -0.32 9.80
N LEU A 177 1.60 0.66 8.91
CA LEU A 177 0.44 1.19 8.18
C LEU A 177 -0.20 0.12 7.29
N ARG A 178 0.61 -0.70 6.59
CA ARG A 178 0.10 -1.82 5.78
C ARG A 178 -0.68 -2.81 6.65
N LYS A 179 -0.10 -3.21 7.78
CA LYS A 179 -0.76 -4.13 8.73
C LYS A 179 -2.04 -3.53 9.30
N GLN A 180 -2.02 -2.25 9.70
CA GLN A 180 -3.21 -1.56 10.20
C GLN A 180 -4.31 -1.53 9.14
N ARG A 181 -3.96 -1.20 7.89
CA ARG A 181 -4.89 -1.23 6.76
C ARG A 181 -5.51 -2.61 6.60
N GLU A 182 -4.70 -3.66 6.51
CA GLU A 182 -5.16 -5.04 6.37
C GLU A 182 -6.13 -5.44 7.49
N THR A 183 -5.78 -5.14 8.75
CA THR A 183 -6.66 -5.44 9.90
C THR A 183 -8.01 -4.75 9.79
N LEU A 184 -8.07 -3.49 9.35
CA LEU A 184 -9.34 -2.77 9.20
C LEU A 184 -10.22 -3.36 8.09
N PHE A 185 -9.63 -3.80 6.97
CA PHE A 185 -10.37 -4.45 5.90
C PHE A 185 -10.91 -5.82 6.34
N LEU A 186 -10.10 -6.59 7.07
CA LEU A 186 -10.52 -7.87 7.63
C LEU A 186 -11.66 -7.68 8.64
N ASP A 187 -11.56 -6.69 9.53
CA ASP A 187 -12.62 -6.34 10.47
C ASP A 187 -13.89 -5.88 9.75
N ARG A 188 -13.75 -5.17 8.63
CA ARG A 188 -14.89 -4.75 7.80
C ARG A 188 -15.62 -5.95 7.22
N LYS A 189 -14.87 -6.90 6.65
CA LYS A 189 -15.45 -8.15 6.13
C LYS A 189 -16.15 -8.93 7.24
N LYS A 190 -15.51 -9.08 8.41
CA LYS A 190 -16.11 -9.74 9.59
C LYS A 190 -17.42 -9.08 10.01
N LYS A 191 -17.45 -7.74 10.07
CA LYS A 191 -18.66 -6.97 10.42
C LYS A 191 -19.77 -7.11 9.37
N GLN A 192 -19.43 -7.12 8.09
CA GLN A 192 -20.41 -7.37 7.02
C GLN A 192 -20.98 -8.79 7.10
N PHE A 193 -20.15 -9.79 7.40
CA PHE A 193 -20.60 -11.15 7.63
C PHE A 193 -21.54 -11.24 8.84
N GLU A 194 -21.19 -10.60 9.96
CA GLU A 194 -22.03 -10.52 11.16
C GLU A 194 -23.40 -9.90 10.84
N ILE A 195 -23.44 -8.82 10.07
CA ILE A 195 -24.69 -8.17 9.61
C ILE A 195 -25.53 -9.15 8.78
N ARG A 196 -24.96 -9.79 7.76
CA ARG A 196 -25.69 -10.77 6.92
C ARG A 196 -26.25 -11.92 7.75
N ARG A 197 -25.47 -12.41 8.71
CA ARG A 197 -25.92 -13.44 9.66
C ARG A 197 -27.11 -12.98 10.49
N LEU A 198 -27.04 -11.77 11.05
CA LEU A 198 -28.14 -11.20 11.83
C LEU A 198 -29.40 -10.97 10.98
N GLU A 199 -29.25 -10.50 9.75
CA GLU A 199 -30.36 -10.30 8.80
C GLU A 199 -31.06 -11.63 8.48
N TYR A 200 -30.28 -12.67 8.18
CA TYR A 200 -30.82 -14.01 7.93
C TYR A 200 -31.56 -14.56 9.16
N LYS A 201 -30.94 -14.48 10.34
CA LYS A 201 -31.55 -14.92 11.61
C LYS A 201 -32.87 -14.20 11.87
N MET A 202 -32.90 -12.88 11.68
CA MET A 202 -34.10 -12.08 11.84
C MET A 202 -35.19 -12.45 10.83
N ALA A 203 -34.84 -12.64 9.56
CA ALA A 203 -35.79 -13.04 8.52
C ALA A 203 -36.44 -14.39 8.83
N ARG A 204 -35.65 -15.42 9.18
CA ARG A 204 -36.18 -16.74 9.54
C ARG A 204 -37.10 -16.70 10.77
N MET A 205 -36.78 -15.88 11.77
CA MET A 205 -37.66 -15.66 12.92
C MET A 205 -38.99 -14.98 12.53
N LYS A 206 -38.96 -13.98 11.64
CA LYS A 206 -40.17 -13.31 11.14
C LYS A 206 -41.05 -14.28 10.33
N ASP A 207 -40.44 -15.07 9.44
CA ASP A 207 -41.14 -16.09 8.65
C ASP A 207 -41.82 -17.12 9.56
N PHE A 208 -41.12 -17.61 10.59
CA PHE A 208 -41.69 -18.55 11.54
C PHE A 208 -42.84 -17.95 12.33
N LYS A 209 -42.74 -16.71 12.81
CA LYS A 209 -43.84 -16.03 13.51
C LYS A 209 -45.07 -15.87 12.61
N ALA A 210 -44.88 -15.47 11.35
CA ALA A 210 -45.98 -15.36 10.40
C ALA A 210 -46.64 -16.72 10.15
N TRP A 211 -45.83 -17.77 9.97
CA TRP A 211 -46.32 -19.14 9.82
C TRP A 211 -47.05 -19.65 11.07
N GLU A 212 -46.50 -19.45 12.27
CA GLU A 212 -47.09 -19.86 13.55
C GLU A 212 -48.45 -19.16 13.74
N ALA A 213 -48.57 -17.88 13.38
CA ALA A 213 -49.84 -17.17 13.39
C ALA A 213 -50.88 -17.83 12.47
N THR A 214 -50.49 -18.20 11.23
CA THR A 214 -51.40 -18.92 10.32
C THR A 214 -51.81 -20.29 10.86
N MET A 215 -50.88 -21.03 11.47
CA MET A 215 -51.16 -22.36 12.02
C MET A 215 -52.00 -22.29 13.31
N SER A 216 -51.86 -21.22 14.09
CA SER A 216 -52.68 -20.96 15.28
C SER A 216 -54.17 -20.91 14.94
N HIS A 217 -54.55 -20.36 13.78
CA HIS A 217 -55.94 -20.39 13.31
C HIS A 217 -56.44 -21.81 13.01
N ALA A 218 -55.58 -22.71 12.52
CA ALA A 218 -55.92 -24.11 12.26
C ALA A 218 -56.26 -24.88 13.55
N LYS A 219 -55.72 -24.48 14.71
CA LYS A 219 -56.04 -25.09 16.02
C LYS A 219 -57.51 -24.98 16.41
N ASN A 220 -58.25 -24.05 15.81
CA ASN A 220 -59.69 -23.89 16.09
C ASN A 220 -60.58 -24.76 15.20
N HIS A 221 -59.98 -25.58 14.33
CA HIS A 221 -60.70 -26.41 13.36
C HIS A 221 -60.37 -27.89 13.56
N ILE A 222 -61.33 -28.74 13.21
CA ILE A 222 -61.18 -30.19 13.18
C ILE A 222 -60.58 -30.58 11.83
N ARG A 223 -59.43 -31.25 11.86
CA ARG A 223 -58.76 -31.81 10.69
C ARG A 223 -59.37 -33.16 10.30
N THR A 224 -59.68 -33.36 9.02
CA THR A 224 -60.11 -34.67 8.50
C THR A 224 -58.93 -35.62 8.29
N LYS A 225 -59.20 -36.94 8.31
CA LYS A 225 -58.20 -37.99 8.04
C LYS A 225 -57.85 -38.16 6.55
N THR A 226 -58.65 -37.59 5.65
CA THR A 226 -58.49 -37.71 4.20
C THR A 226 -57.30 -36.88 3.70
N LYS A 227 -56.77 -37.23 2.52
CA LYS A 227 -55.81 -36.41 1.76
C LYS A 227 -56.50 -35.95 0.47
N PRO A 228 -56.64 -34.63 0.22
CA PRO A 228 -56.18 -33.51 1.04
C PRO A 228 -56.94 -33.39 2.38
N HIS A 229 -56.26 -32.84 3.39
CA HIS A 229 -56.86 -32.57 4.69
C HIS A 229 -57.81 -31.38 4.57
N ILE A 230 -59.00 -31.51 5.15
CA ILE A 230 -60.00 -30.46 5.22
C ILE A 230 -60.13 -30.04 6.68
N PHE A 231 -60.20 -28.74 6.93
CA PHE A 231 -60.41 -28.16 8.24
C PHE A 231 -61.84 -27.64 8.32
N PHE A 232 -62.61 -28.10 9.28
CA PHE A 232 -64.00 -27.66 9.46
C PHE A 232 -64.29 -27.35 10.92
N ARG A 233 -65.31 -26.51 11.15
CA ARG A 233 -65.80 -26.19 12.49
C ARG A 233 -67.32 -26.36 12.50
N PRO A 234 -67.88 -27.28 13.31
CA PRO A 234 -69.32 -27.45 13.41
C PRO A 234 -69.98 -26.24 14.09
N LYS A 235 -71.26 -25.98 13.78
CA LYS A 235 -72.03 -24.87 14.37
C LYS A 235 -72.19 -25.03 15.90
N GLN A 236 -72.41 -26.25 16.36
CA GLN A 236 -72.44 -26.63 17.77
C GLN A 236 -71.58 -27.87 17.97
N HIS A 237 -70.79 -27.87 19.02
CA HIS A 237 -69.97 -29.02 19.36
C HIS A 237 -70.79 -30.05 20.15
N SER A 238 -70.72 -31.31 19.73
CA SER A 238 -71.07 -32.47 20.55
C SER A 238 -69.82 -33.05 21.20
N ALA A 239 -69.97 -33.89 22.24
CA ALA A 239 -68.85 -34.56 22.91
C ALA A 239 -67.91 -35.33 21.94
N ARG A 240 -68.45 -35.87 20.83
CA ARG A 240 -67.64 -36.50 19.78
C ARG A 240 -66.78 -35.47 19.04
N THR A 241 -67.35 -34.33 18.66
CA THR A 241 -66.62 -33.28 17.95
C THR A 241 -65.64 -32.53 18.83
N GLU A 242 -65.90 -32.42 20.14
CA GLU A 242 -64.93 -31.87 21.10
C GLU A 242 -63.70 -32.76 21.20
N LYS A 243 -63.87 -34.08 21.30
CA LYS A 243 -62.75 -35.03 21.26
C LYS A 243 -61.94 -34.91 19.97
N LEU A 244 -62.61 -34.74 18.83
CA LEU A 244 -61.94 -34.53 17.53
C LEU A 244 -61.19 -33.18 17.48
N LEU A 245 -61.76 -32.11 18.02
CA LEU A 245 -61.12 -30.80 18.10
C LEU A 245 -59.89 -30.84 18.99
N SER A 246 -59.98 -31.45 20.18
CA SER A 246 -58.85 -31.63 21.09
C SER A 246 -57.72 -32.43 20.42
N LYS A 247 -58.05 -33.50 19.69
CA LYS A 247 -57.05 -34.26 18.92
C LYS A 247 -56.39 -33.40 17.84
N SER A 248 -57.19 -32.67 17.05
CA SER A 248 -56.69 -31.77 16.00
C SER A 248 -55.77 -30.68 16.57
N ARG A 249 -56.10 -30.13 17.74
CA ARG A 249 -55.27 -29.17 18.48
C ARG A 249 -53.94 -29.78 18.87
N SER A 250 -53.94 -30.94 19.51
CA SER A 250 -52.70 -31.62 19.89
C SER A 250 -51.82 -31.96 18.69
N GLU A 251 -52.41 -32.39 17.56
CA GLU A 251 -51.65 -32.62 16.32
C GLU A 251 -51.03 -31.33 15.77
N ALA A 252 -51.75 -30.21 15.82
CA ALA A 252 -51.24 -28.91 15.40
C ALA A 252 -50.15 -28.38 16.34
N ASP A 253 -50.28 -28.59 17.66
CA ASP A 253 -49.28 -28.23 18.66
C ASP A 253 -47.97 -29.00 18.42
N VAL A 254 -48.05 -30.32 18.24
CA VAL A 254 -46.87 -31.15 17.91
C VAL A 254 -46.20 -30.65 16.62
N PHE A 255 -46.99 -30.34 15.59
CA PHE A 255 -46.43 -29.85 14.33
C PHE A 255 -45.74 -28.48 14.46
N ILE A 256 -46.30 -27.57 15.27
CA ILE A 256 -45.69 -26.28 15.58
C ILE A 256 -44.38 -26.46 16.34
N GLU A 257 -44.36 -27.33 17.36
CA GLU A 257 -43.15 -27.58 18.15
C GLU A 257 -42.05 -28.24 17.32
N CYS A 258 -42.36 -29.25 16.50
CA CYS A 258 -41.35 -29.83 15.59
C CYS A 258 -40.74 -28.77 14.67
N ARG A 259 -41.57 -27.85 14.13
CA ARG A 259 -41.06 -26.77 13.27
C ARG A 259 -40.25 -25.73 14.06
N ARG A 260 -40.58 -25.50 15.33
CA ARG A 260 -39.83 -24.63 16.25
C ARG A 260 -38.44 -25.20 16.51
N GLU A 261 -38.34 -26.50 16.77
CA GLU A 261 -37.07 -27.21 16.96
C GLU A 261 -36.20 -27.17 15.68
N GLU A 262 -36.79 -27.40 14.51
CA GLU A 262 -36.09 -27.28 13.22
C GLU A 262 -35.49 -25.88 13.03
N LEU A 263 -36.26 -24.83 13.37
CA LEU A 263 -35.77 -23.45 13.33
C LEU A 263 -34.61 -23.25 14.31
N GLU A 264 -34.72 -23.74 15.54
CA GLU A 264 -33.66 -23.60 16.54
C GLU A 264 -32.35 -24.25 16.07
N VAL A 265 -32.44 -25.45 15.48
CA VAL A 265 -31.28 -26.14 14.88
C VAL A 265 -30.70 -25.32 13.73
N GLU A 266 -31.54 -24.79 12.84
CA GLU A 266 -31.10 -23.93 11.74
C GLU A 266 -30.35 -22.69 12.24
N LEU A 267 -30.90 -22.00 13.25
CA LEU A 267 -30.29 -20.81 13.84
C LEU A 267 -28.97 -21.14 14.56
N LYS A 268 -28.89 -22.28 15.25
CA LYS A 268 -27.65 -22.74 15.90
C LYS A 268 -26.58 -23.08 14.87
N ASN A 269 -26.95 -23.71 13.76
CA ASN A 269 -26.02 -23.99 12.66
C ASN A 269 -25.48 -22.69 12.05
N LEU A 270 -26.33 -21.67 11.91
CA LEU A 270 -25.93 -20.35 11.45
C LEU A 270 -24.92 -19.66 12.40
N GLU A 271 -25.07 -19.84 13.72
CA GLU A 271 -24.13 -19.31 14.71
C GLU A 271 -22.77 -20.00 14.64
N ASN A 272 -22.75 -21.29 14.34
CA ASN A 272 -21.54 -22.09 14.18
C ASN A 272 -20.85 -21.88 12.81
N MET A 273 -21.47 -21.17 11.87
CA MET A 273 -20.82 -20.85 10.59
C MET A 273 -19.68 -19.86 10.82
N ASN A 274 -18.45 -20.33 10.61
CA ASN A 274 -17.26 -19.51 10.73
C ASN A 274 -17.11 -18.55 9.54
N PHE A 275 -16.65 -17.34 9.84
CA PHE A 275 -16.29 -16.30 8.86
C PHE A 275 -15.41 -16.85 7.72
N ALA A 276 -14.41 -17.68 8.05
CA ALA A 276 -13.47 -18.26 7.09
C ALA A 276 -14.11 -19.23 6.07
N LYS A 277 -15.23 -19.88 6.41
CA LYS A 277 -15.90 -20.82 5.50
C LYS A 277 -16.71 -20.13 4.39
N MET A 278 -17.00 -18.84 4.53
CA MET A 278 -17.82 -18.05 3.60
C MET A 278 -16.99 -17.04 2.80
N GLU A 279 -15.70 -16.90 3.11
CA GLU A 279 -14.77 -16.03 2.37
C GLU A 279 -14.34 -16.66 1.04
N ASP A 280 -14.35 -18.00 0.95
CA ASP A 280 -14.03 -18.78 -0.26
C ASP A 280 -14.99 -18.49 -1.43
N ASP A 281 -16.25 -18.12 -1.13
CA ASP A 281 -17.27 -17.78 -2.13
C ASP A 281 -17.20 -16.32 -2.61
N ASN A 282 -16.41 -15.46 -1.97
CA ASN A 282 -16.18 -14.06 -2.35
C ASN A 282 -14.68 -13.82 -2.58
N VAL A 283 -14.14 -14.46 -3.61
CA VAL A 283 -12.82 -14.12 -4.18
C VAL A 283 -12.90 -12.68 -4.72
N MET A 284 -12.66 -11.71 -3.84
CA MET A 284 -12.41 -10.33 -4.21
C MET A 284 -11.02 -10.27 -4.82
N ASP A 285 -10.96 -9.78 -6.05
CA ASP A 285 -9.76 -9.55 -6.83
C ASP A 285 -8.70 -8.76 -6.03
N GLU A 286 -7.62 -9.44 -5.63
CA GLU A 286 -6.47 -8.86 -4.95
C GLU A 286 -5.61 -7.98 -5.89
N SER A 287 -5.93 -7.91 -7.20
CA SER A 287 -5.20 -7.05 -8.15
C SER A 287 -5.25 -5.56 -7.81
N PHE A 288 -6.19 -5.12 -6.95
CA PHE A 288 -6.26 -3.74 -6.48
C PHE A 288 -5.22 -3.41 -5.38
N TYR A 289 -4.53 -4.41 -4.83
CA TYR A 289 -3.59 -4.24 -3.72
C TYR A 289 -2.12 -4.48 -4.08
N GLU A 290 -1.81 -4.89 -5.32
CA GLU A 290 -0.46 -4.79 -5.85
C GLU A 290 -0.13 -3.31 -6.14
N GLU A 291 0.36 -2.62 -5.10
CA GLU A 291 1.21 -1.46 -5.32
C GLU A 291 2.45 -1.99 -6.05
N PRO A 292 2.87 -1.40 -7.19
CA PRO A 292 4.03 -1.88 -7.92
C PRO A 292 5.24 -1.89 -6.98
N ASP A 293 5.89 -3.04 -6.88
CA ASP A 293 7.13 -3.17 -6.12
C ASP A 293 8.14 -2.15 -6.69
N ASP A 294 8.42 -1.10 -5.91
CA ASP A 294 9.49 -0.13 -6.17
C ASP A 294 10.89 -0.75 -5.96
N ASP A 295 11.01 -2.09 -5.95
CA ASP A 295 12.27 -2.85 -5.86
C ASP A 295 13.08 -2.82 -7.18
N HIS A 296 12.75 -1.92 -8.11
CA HIS A 296 13.51 -1.69 -9.35
C HIS A 296 14.43 -0.47 -9.33
N LEU A 297 14.79 0.03 -8.16
CA LEU A 297 15.89 0.97 -7.99
C LEU A 297 17.08 0.28 -7.31
N ASP A 298 17.73 -0.62 -8.06
CA ASP A 298 19.18 -0.83 -7.98
C ASP A 298 19.67 -1.74 -9.12
N LYS A 299 20.13 -1.11 -10.22
CA LYS A 299 21.09 -1.66 -11.18
C LYS A 299 22.00 -0.54 -11.69
#